data_AF-A0A3D4V2U4-F1
#
_entry.id   AF-A0A3D4V2U4-F1
#
_cell.length_a   1.000
_cell.length_b   1.000
_cell.length_c   1.000
_cell.angle_alpha   90.00
_cell.angle_beta   90.00
_cell.angle_gamma   90.00
#
_symmetry.space_group_name_H-M   'P 1'
#
loop_
_entity.id
_entity.type
_entity.pdbx_description
1 polymer ?
#
loop_
_entity_poly.entity_id
_entity_poly.type
_entity_poly.pdbx_seq_one_letter_code
_entity_poly.pdbx_strand_id
1 'polypeptide(L)'
;MKVIIEKYLKYLAVEKNASPHTITSYRNDLNSFLTFCADQEQQENDLVTVQSVTRLTIRLWLGDLSDKGLAKSSIARKVATLRSFFKYCFKRGHIDKNPAQLLVVPKKDKTLPKTVNSSDIERMMDSINTETPSGRQDKALLELFYGTGIRLSELIQLNTSEVDLRNNQII
;
A
#
# COMPACT_ATOMS: atom_id res chain seq x y z
N MET A 1 -2.81 -23.30 -3.91
CA MET A 1 -2.59 -21.86 -4.22
C MET A 1 -1.58 -21.21 -3.28
N LYS A 2 -1.66 -21.46 -1.97
CA LYS A 2 -0.74 -20.99 -0.92
C LYS A 2 0.75 -21.10 -1.25
N VAL A 3 1.22 -22.26 -1.73
CA VAL A 3 2.64 -22.46 -2.12
C VAL A 3 3.06 -21.51 -3.25
N ILE A 4 2.16 -21.23 -4.21
CA ILE A 4 2.45 -20.32 -5.34
C ILE A 4 2.47 -18.87 -4.86
N ILE A 5 1.64 -18.50 -3.88
CA ILE A 5 1.70 -17.19 -3.22
C ILE A 5 3.09 -16.98 -2.61
N GLU A 6 3.61 -17.93 -1.84
CA GLU A 6 4.94 -17.78 -1.24
C GLU A 6 6.07 -17.68 -2.29
N LYS A 7 5.99 -18.48 -3.36
CA LYS A 7 6.92 -18.33 -4.50
C LYS A 7 6.84 -16.94 -5.13
N TYR A 8 5.63 -16.40 -5.29
CA TYR A 8 5.43 -15.06 -5.83
C TYR A 8 5.93 -13.95 -4.90
N LEU A 9 5.73 -14.07 -3.57
CA LEU A 9 6.26 -13.10 -2.61
C LEU A 9 7.79 -13.11 -2.60
N LYS A 10 8.42 -14.29 -2.73
CA LYS A 10 9.87 -14.40 -2.91
C LYS A 10 10.33 -13.77 -4.23
N TYR A 11 9.59 -13.97 -5.31
CA TYR A 11 9.83 -13.29 -6.58
C TYR A 11 9.78 -11.76 -6.43
N LEU A 12 8.79 -11.22 -5.72
CA LEU A 12 8.70 -9.79 -5.46
C LEU A 12 9.90 -9.27 -4.66
N ALA A 13 10.33 -10.00 -3.63
CA ALA A 13 11.45 -9.61 -2.80
C ALA A 13 12.78 -9.62 -3.58
N VAL A 14 13.07 -10.72 -4.28
CA VAL A 14 14.40 -10.97 -4.86
C VAL A 14 14.52 -10.39 -6.27
N GLU A 15 13.54 -10.64 -7.14
CA GLU A 15 13.62 -10.26 -8.55
C GLU A 15 13.04 -8.87 -8.83
N LYS A 16 12.16 -8.36 -7.96
CA LYS A 16 11.56 -7.03 -8.10
C LYS A 16 12.04 -6.03 -7.05
N ASN A 17 12.89 -6.46 -6.12
CA ASN A 17 13.40 -5.63 -5.03
C ASN A 17 12.28 -4.84 -4.33
N ALA A 18 11.12 -5.47 -4.15
CA ALA A 18 9.97 -4.84 -3.54
C ALA A 18 10.22 -4.62 -2.05
N SER A 19 9.81 -3.45 -1.53
CA SER A 19 9.97 -3.13 -0.11
C SER A 19 9.24 -4.14 0.80
N PRO A 20 9.69 -4.31 2.06
CA PRO A 20 8.99 -5.17 3.04
C PRO A 20 7.50 -4.81 3.19
N HIS A 21 7.17 -3.51 3.17
CA HIS A 21 5.78 -3.06 3.25
C HIS A 21 4.94 -3.45 2.02
N THR A 22 5.55 -3.41 0.83
CA THR A 22 4.91 -3.91 -0.39
C THR A 22 4.66 -5.41 -0.30
N ILE A 23 5.64 -6.20 0.13
CA ILE A 23 5.51 -7.66 0.30
C ILE A 23 4.37 -7.99 1.28
N THR A 24 4.35 -7.34 2.45
CA THR A 24 3.31 -7.54 3.46
C THR A 24 1.92 -7.18 2.93
N SER A 25 1.79 -6.07 2.20
CA SER A 25 0.52 -5.67 1.59
C SER A 25 0.03 -6.72 0.59
N TYR A 26 0.91 -7.21 -0.28
CA TYR A 26 0.59 -8.23 -1.27
C TYR A 26 0.23 -9.56 -0.60
N ARG A 27 0.96 -9.97 0.44
CA ARG A 27 0.65 -11.18 1.23
C ARG A 27 -0.76 -11.10 1.82
N ASN A 28 -1.08 -10.00 2.51
CA ASN A 28 -2.37 -9.83 3.16
C ASN A 28 -3.52 -9.84 2.15
N ASP A 29 -3.34 -9.18 1.00
CA ASP A 29 -4.33 -9.17 -0.07
C ASP A 29 -4.55 -10.57 -0.68
N LEU A 30 -3.47 -11.31 -0.96
CA LEU A 30 -3.56 -12.65 -1.54
C LEU A 30 -4.13 -13.67 -0.57
N ASN A 31 -3.78 -13.60 0.71
CA ASN A 31 -4.37 -14.46 1.73
C ASN A 31 -5.86 -14.16 1.94
N SER A 32 -6.25 -12.88 1.95
CA SER A 32 -7.66 -12.48 2.00
C SER A 32 -8.46 -13.02 0.81
N PHE A 33 -7.88 -13.05 -0.39
CA PHE A 33 -8.52 -13.66 -1.56
C PHE A 33 -8.56 -15.19 -1.48
N LEU A 34 -7.50 -15.82 -0.98
CA LEU A 34 -7.43 -17.27 -0.77
C LEU A 34 -8.55 -17.73 0.18
N THR A 35 -8.69 -17.07 1.33
CA THR A 35 -9.77 -17.33 2.30
C THR A 35 -11.14 -17.21 1.65
N PHE A 36 -11.39 -16.15 0.90
CA PHE A 36 -12.66 -15.99 0.19
C PHE A 36 -12.96 -17.16 -0.77
N CYS A 37 -11.95 -17.62 -1.53
CA CYS A 37 -12.14 -18.74 -2.46
C CYS A 37 -12.44 -20.04 -1.72
N ALA A 38 -11.80 -20.27 -0.58
CA ALA A 38 -12.02 -21.44 0.26
C ALA A 38 -13.44 -21.44 0.84
N ASP A 39 -13.89 -20.30 1.36
CA ASP A 39 -15.23 -20.12 1.93
C ASP A 39 -16.33 -20.33 0.87
N GLN A 40 -16.14 -19.81 -0.34
CA GLN A 40 -17.11 -19.96 -1.45
C GLN A 40 -17.30 -21.43 -1.88
N GLU A 41 -16.23 -22.21 -1.85
CA GLU A 41 -16.24 -23.63 -2.23
C GLU A 41 -16.42 -24.56 -1.02
N GLN A 42 -16.64 -24.01 0.19
CA GLN A 42 -16.78 -24.76 1.44
C GLN A 42 -15.64 -25.77 1.68
N GLN A 43 -14.41 -25.36 1.37
CA GLN A 43 -13.22 -26.19 1.46
C GLN A 43 -12.13 -25.53 2.31
N GLU A 44 -11.11 -26.29 2.65
CA GLU A 44 -9.92 -25.74 3.32
C GLU A 44 -9.07 -24.90 2.36
N ASN A 45 -8.40 -23.86 2.89
CA ASN A 45 -7.49 -22.99 2.11
C ASN A 45 -6.42 -23.76 1.33
N ASP A 46 -5.98 -24.90 1.85
CA ASP A 46 -4.90 -25.68 1.25
C ASP A 46 -5.37 -26.43 -0.03
N LEU A 47 -6.68 -26.62 -0.19
CA LEU A 47 -7.29 -27.26 -1.35
C LEU A 47 -7.52 -26.29 -2.53
N VAL A 48 -7.59 -24.98 -2.26
CA VAL A 48 -7.79 -23.97 -3.31
C VAL A 48 -6.59 -23.97 -4.27
N THR A 49 -6.85 -24.12 -5.56
CA THR A 49 -5.82 -24.11 -6.62
C THR A 49 -5.85 -22.80 -7.41
N VAL A 50 -4.75 -22.44 -8.08
CA VAL A 50 -4.76 -21.24 -8.95
C VAL A 50 -5.55 -21.47 -10.24
N GLN A 51 -5.75 -22.74 -10.60
CA GLN A 51 -6.46 -23.20 -11.78
C GLN A 51 -7.98 -23.15 -11.59
N SER A 52 -8.49 -23.33 -10.37
CA SER A 52 -9.93 -23.19 -10.07
C SER A 52 -10.40 -21.73 -10.10
N VAL A 53 -9.50 -20.76 -10.03
CA VAL A 53 -9.87 -19.33 -10.01
C VAL A 53 -10.31 -18.87 -11.40
N THR A 54 -11.56 -18.42 -11.48
CA THR A 54 -12.15 -17.84 -12.69
C THR A 54 -12.30 -16.33 -12.58
N ARG A 55 -12.64 -15.69 -13.71
CA ARG A 55 -13.06 -14.26 -13.73
C ARG A 55 -14.26 -14.01 -12.82
N LEU A 56 -15.19 -14.96 -12.74
CA LEU A 56 -16.37 -14.86 -11.90
C LEU A 56 -15.97 -14.88 -10.42
N THR A 57 -15.08 -15.78 -10.02
CA THR A 57 -14.53 -15.86 -8.65
C THR A 57 -13.96 -14.51 -8.21
N ILE A 58 -13.16 -13.86 -9.07
CA ILE A 58 -12.59 -12.55 -8.76
C ILE A 58 -13.68 -11.47 -8.66
N ARG A 59 -14.67 -11.47 -9.55
CA ARG A 59 -15.78 -10.49 -9.49
C ARG A 59 -16.62 -10.64 -8.22
N LEU A 60 -16.91 -11.87 -7.80
CA LEU A 60 -17.64 -12.13 -6.56
C LEU A 60 -16.87 -11.61 -5.35
N TRP A 61 -15.55 -11.83 -5.31
CA TRP A 61 -14.72 -11.28 -4.24
C TRP A 61 -14.74 -9.75 -4.20
N LEU A 62 -14.64 -9.09 -5.36
CA LEU A 62 -14.71 -7.62 -5.41
C LEU A 62 -16.08 -7.09 -4.98
N GLY A 63 -17.16 -7.84 -5.25
CA GLY A 63 -18.50 -7.57 -4.72
C GLY A 63 -18.55 -7.66 -3.21
N ASP A 64 -18.09 -8.78 -2.64
CA ASP A 64 -18.01 -9.00 -1.19
C ASP A 64 -17.20 -7.90 -0.47
N LEU A 65 -16.08 -7.47 -1.05
CA LEU A 65 -15.30 -6.35 -0.49
C LEU A 65 -16.06 -5.02 -0.52
N SER A 66 -16.84 -4.78 -1.57
CA SER A 66 -17.70 -3.59 -1.68
C SER A 66 -18.83 -3.62 -0.68
N ASP A 67 -19.47 -4.78 -0.50
CA ASP A 67 -20.57 -4.98 0.46
C ASP A 67 -20.08 -4.85 1.92
N LYS A 68 -18.83 -5.23 2.18
CA LYS A 68 -18.12 -4.98 3.44
C LYS A 68 -17.71 -3.51 3.64
N GLY A 69 -18.04 -2.62 2.70
CA GLY A 69 -17.79 -1.18 2.83
C GLY A 69 -16.34 -0.76 2.64
N LEU A 70 -15.49 -1.57 1.99
CA LEU A 70 -14.11 -1.16 1.74
C LEU A 70 -14.06 0.05 0.81
N ALA A 71 -13.18 1.00 1.14
CA ALA A 71 -12.89 2.13 0.27
C ALA A 71 -12.46 1.67 -1.14
N LYS A 72 -12.93 2.37 -2.19
CA LYS A 72 -12.56 2.09 -3.60
C LYS A 72 -11.04 2.03 -3.82
N SER A 73 -10.27 2.83 -3.09
CA SER A 73 -8.80 2.82 -3.12
C SER A 73 -8.20 1.50 -2.62
N SER A 74 -8.76 0.92 -1.57
CA SER A 74 -8.38 -0.39 -1.03
C SER A 74 -8.72 -1.51 -2.01
N ILE A 75 -9.92 -1.45 -2.61
CA ILE A 75 -10.33 -2.40 -3.65
C ILE A 75 -9.40 -2.30 -4.87
N ALA A 76 -9.10 -1.09 -5.34
CA ALA A 76 -8.18 -0.87 -6.46
C ALA A 76 -6.77 -1.44 -6.20
N ARG A 77 -6.24 -1.27 -4.98
CA ARG A 77 -4.97 -1.89 -4.57
C ARG A 77 -5.03 -3.41 -4.62
N LYS A 78 -6.09 -4.02 -4.08
CA LYS A 78 -6.31 -5.47 -4.12
C LYS A 78 -6.41 -6.02 -5.55
N VAL A 79 -7.08 -5.30 -6.46
CA VAL A 79 -7.12 -5.64 -7.89
C VAL A 79 -5.72 -5.60 -8.52
N ALA A 80 -4.91 -4.59 -8.20
CA ALA A 80 -3.53 -4.50 -8.68
C ALA A 80 -2.68 -5.70 -8.20
N THR A 81 -2.84 -6.10 -6.93
CA THR A 81 -2.22 -7.31 -6.38
C THR A 81 -2.60 -8.56 -7.18
N LEU A 82 -3.89 -8.81 -7.42
CA LEU A 82 -4.35 -9.97 -8.19
C LEU A 82 -3.84 -9.96 -9.63
N ARG A 83 -3.87 -8.80 -10.30
CA ARG A 83 -3.34 -8.66 -11.67
C ARG A 83 -1.87 -9.03 -11.74
N SER A 84 -1.06 -8.57 -10.78
CA SER A 84 0.36 -8.88 -10.73
C SER A 84 0.61 -10.36 -10.42
N PHE A 85 -0.11 -10.93 -9.44
CA PHE A 85 0.01 -12.34 -9.07
C PHE A 85 -0.38 -13.29 -10.22
N PHE A 86 -1.56 -13.12 -10.82
CA PHE A 86 -1.97 -14.00 -11.92
C PHE A 86 -1.16 -13.80 -13.20
N LYS A 87 -0.58 -12.61 -13.42
CA LYS A 87 0.43 -12.40 -14.47
C LYS A 87 1.70 -13.21 -14.18
N TYR A 88 2.15 -13.26 -12.94
CA TYR A 88 3.27 -14.12 -12.54
C TYR A 88 2.93 -15.60 -12.74
N CYS A 89 1.76 -16.06 -12.30
CA CYS A 89 1.31 -17.45 -12.47
C CYS A 89 1.30 -17.87 -13.94
N PHE A 90 0.75 -17.02 -14.81
CA PHE A 90 0.73 -17.26 -16.26
C PHE A 90 2.15 -17.33 -16.84
N LYS A 91 3.02 -16.37 -16.50
CA LYS A 91 4.42 -16.34 -16.98
C LYS A 91 5.26 -17.54 -16.52
N ARG A 92 4.95 -18.12 -15.35
CA ARG A 92 5.64 -19.30 -14.80
C ARG A 92 4.98 -20.62 -15.20
N GLY A 93 3.95 -20.59 -16.06
CA GLY A 93 3.26 -21.80 -16.54
C GLY A 93 2.39 -22.48 -15.50
N HIS A 94 1.99 -21.79 -14.43
CA HIS A 94 1.07 -22.35 -13.42
C HIS A 94 -0.39 -22.37 -13.89
N ILE A 95 -0.74 -21.51 -14.86
CA ILE A 95 -2.07 -21.41 -15.46
C ILE A 95 -1.92 -21.11 -16.95
N ASP A 96 -2.84 -21.62 -17.77
CA ASP A 96 -2.83 -21.42 -19.23
C ASP A 96 -3.53 -20.13 -19.66
N LYS A 97 -4.38 -19.57 -18.79
CA LYS A 97 -5.13 -18.35 -19.05
C LYS A 97 -5.11 -17.48 -17.80
N ASN A 98 -4.87 -16.18 -17.97
CA ASN A 98 -4.86 -15.24 -16.85
C ASN A 98 -6.29 -14.74 -16.55
N PRO A 99 -6.92 -15.14 -15.42
CA PRO A 99 -8.28 -14.70 -15.08
C PRO A 99 -8.34 -13.21 -14.73
N ALA A 100 -7.21 -12.59 -14.37
CA ALA A 100 -7.12 -11.19 -13.98
C ALA A 100 -6.85 -10.22 -15.15
N GLN A 101 -6.65 -10.72 -16.38
CA GLN A 101 -6.14 -9.92 -17.50
C GLN A 101 -7.02 -8.71 -17.86
N LEU A 102 -8.36 -8.87 -17.83
CA LEU A 102 -9.30 -7.78 -18.16
C LEU A 102 -10.01 -7.22 -16.91
N LEU A 103 -9.43 -7.40 -15.72
CA LEU A 103 -9.99 -6.75 -14.54
C LEU A 103 -9.85 -5.23 -14.68
N VAL A 104 -10.99 -4.55 -14.70
CA VAL A 104 -11.05 -3.09 -14.65
C VAL A 104 -10.75 -2.68 -13.20
N VAL A 105 -9.69 -1.90 -13.02
CA VAL A 105 -9.40 -1.30 -11.71
C VAL A 105 -10.44 -0.19 -11.48
N PRO A 106 -11.17 -0.19 -10.37
CA PRO A 106 -12.05 0.91 -10.03
C PRO A 106 -11.26 2.22 -10.09
N LYS A 107 -11.75 3.22 -10.84
CA LYS A 107 -11.12 4.54 -10.84
C LYS A 107 -11.19 5.06 -9.40
N LYS A 108 -10.01 5.34 -8.83
CA LYS A 108 -9.93 6.00 -7.53
C LYS A 108 -10.60 7.36 -7.67
N ASP A 109 -11.53 7.67 -6.78
CA ASP A 109 -12.09 9.02 -6.70
C ASP A 109 -10.91 9.96 -6.46
N LYS A 110 -10.70 10.91 -7.39
CA LYS A 110 -9.68 11.94 -7.24
C LYS A 110 -10.21 12.96 -6.25
N THR A 111 -9.99 12.75 -4.96
CA THR A 111 -10.11 13.83 -4.00
C THR A 111 -8.98 14.81 -4.28
N LEU A 112 -9.32 16.08 -4.51
CA LEU A 112 -8.31 17.12 -4.57
C LEU A 112 -7.50 17.09 -3.27
N PRO A 113 -6.17 17.23 -3.32
CA PRO A 113 -5.37 17.42 -2.12
C PRO A 113 -5.99 18.54 -1.30
N LYS A 114 -6.28 18.29 -0.03
CA LYS A 114 -6.68 19.35 0.88
C LYS A 114 -5.43 20.18 1.17
N THR A 115 -5.37 21.39 0.62
CA THR A 115 -4.34 22.36 0.95
C THR A 115 -4.69 23.00 2.28
N VAL A 116 -3.72 23.13 3.17
CA VAL A 116 -3.88 23.89 4.41
C VAL A 116 -3.69 25.37 4.09
N ASN A 117 -4.51 26.25 4.65
CA ASN A 117 -4.34 27.69 4.50
C ASN A 117 -3.06 28.14 5.24
N SER A 118 -2.26 29.02 4.64
CA SER A 118 -1.04 29.53 5.27
C SER A 118 -1.33 30.18 6.63
N SER A 119 -2.47 30.88 6.76
CA SER A 119 -2.88 31.50 8.03
C SER A 119 -3.16 30.48 9.13
N ASP A 120 -3.65 29.29 8.77
CA ASP A 120 -3.93 28.22 9.74
C ASP A 120 -2.62 27.56 10.19
N ILE A 121 -1.64 27.45 9.28
CA ILE A 121 -0.30 26.96 9.62
C ILE A 121 0.41 27.96 10.54
N GLU A 122 0.39 29.25 10.23
CA GLU A 122 0.97 30.30 11.08
C GLU A 122 0.37 30.25 12.49
N ARG A 123 -0.97 30.22 12.61
CA ARG A 123 -1.63 30.09 13.93
C ARG A 123 -1.23 28.82 14.68
N MET A 124 -1.09 27.70 13.97
CA MET A 124 -0.66 26.44 14.57
C MET A 124 0.77 26.56 15.11
N MET A 125 1.70 27.12 14.31
CA MET A 125 3.10 27.35 14.71
C MET A 125 3.21 28.28 15.91
N ASP A 126 2.43 29.37 15.93
CA ASP A 126 2.44 30.36 17.00
C ASP A 126 1.84 29.84 18.31
N SER A 127 0.99 28.80 18.23
CA SER A 127 0.38 28.18 19.41
C SER A 127 1.34 27.27 20.21
N ILE A 128 2.52 26.98 19.67
CA ILE A 128 3.48 26.04 20.27
C ILE A 128 4.26 26.72 21.40
N ASN A 129 4.22 26.13 22.59
CA ASN A 129 4.97 26.61 23.74
C ASN A 129 6.47 26.26 23.64
N THR A 130 7.25 27.16 23.05
CA THR A 130 8.70 27.02 22.88
C THR A 130 9.54 27.23 24.13
N GLU A 131 8.93 27.52 25.29
CA GLU A 131 9.66 27.55 26.58
C GLU A 131 10.06 26.15 27.05
N THR A 132 9.42 25.11 26.50
CA THR A 132 9.74 23.71 26.81
C THR A 132 10.68 23.12 25.75
N PRO A 133 11.58 22.18 26.13
CA PRO A 133 12.35 21.42 25.15
C PRO A 133 11.49 20.70 24.11
N SER A 134 10.36 20.11 24.53
CA SER A 134 9.41 19.44 23.63
C SER A 134 8.79 20.43 22.63
N GLY A 135 8.36 21.60 23.09
CA GLY A 135 7.77 22.59 22.17
C GLY A 135 8.77 23.17 21.18
N ARG A 136 10.06 23.31 21.54
CA ARG A 136 11.11 23.66 20.56
C ARG A 136 11.29 22.56 19.51
N GLN A 137 11.24 21.30 19.93
CA GLN A 137 11.29 20.17 19.00
C GLN A 137 10.08 20.14 18.07
N ASP A 138 8.86 20.28 18.61
CA ASP A 138 7.62 20.27 17.84
C ASP A 138 7.61 21.40 16.80
N LYS A 139 8.04 22.60 17.18
CA LYS A 139 8.17 23.73 16.26
C LYS A 139 9.17 23.43 15.14
N ALA A 140 10.35 22.92 15.47
CA ALA A 140 11.36 22.56 14.46
C ALA A 140 10.87 21.47 13.49
N LEU A 141 10.17 20.44 13.99
CA LEU A 141 9.60 19.39 13.15
C LEU A 141 8.55 19.95 12.19
N LEU A 142 7.65 20.81 12.68
CA LEU A 142 6.63 21.43 11.85
C LEU A 142 7.22 22.37 10.81
N GLU A 143 8.22 23.17 11.18
CA GLU A 143 8.94 24.05 10.23
C GLU A 143 9.65 23.23 9.15
N LEU A 144 10.26 22.10 9.49
CA LEU A 144 10.85 21.18 8.52
C LEU A 144 9.80 20.59 7.57
N PHE A 145 8.66 20.11 8.10
CA PHE A 145 7.56 19.62 7.27
C PHE A 145 7.05 20.68 6.29
N TYR A 146 6.82 21.90 6.79
CA TYR A 146 6.25 22.98 5.99
C TYR A 146 7.25 23.55 4.98
N GLY A 147 8.49 23.79 5.40
CA GLY A 147 9.51 24.46 4.59
C GLY A 147 10.16 23.57 3.52
N THR A 148 10.25 22.25 3.77
CA THR A 148 10.95 21.33 2.85
C THR A 148 10.03 20.34 2.15
N GLY A 149 8.84 20.08 2.70
CA GLY A 149 7.97 19.01 2.21
C GLY A 149 8.53 17.60 2.48
N ILE A 150 9.50 17.46 3.40
CA ILE A 150 10.09 16.18 3.81
C ILE A 150 9.00 15.18 4.21
N ARG A 151 9.14 13.92 3.81
CA ARG A 151 8.20 12.87 4.21
C ARG A 151 8.45 12.46 5.66
N LEU A 152 7.41 12.04 6.37
CA LEU A 152 7.52 11.56 7.75
C LEU A 152 8.61 10.50 7.92
N SER A 153 8.71 9.56 6.98
CA SER A 153 9.74 8.50 7.01
C SER A 153 11.16 9.04 6.85
N GLU A 154 11.34 10.12 6.07
CA GLU A 154 12.64 10.78 5.88
C GLU A 154 12.99 11.59 7.13
N LEU A 155 12.03 12.33 7.70
CA LEU A 155 12.24 13.12 8.92
C LEU A 155 12.62 12.28 10.15
N ILE A 156 11.99 11.11 10.33
CA ILE A 156 12.31 10.20 11.45
C ILE A 156 13.72 9.60 11.30
N GLN A 157 14.25 9.51 10.08
CA GLN A 157 15.57 8.96 9.80
C GLN A 157 16.66 10.04 9.72
N LEU A 158 16.29 11.32 9.77
CA LEU A 158 17.19 12.44 9.60
C LEU A 158 18.22 12.53 10.74
N ASN A 159 19.49 12.55 10.39
CA ASN A 159 20.60 12.73 11.33
C ASN A 159 21.15 14.16 11.29
N THR A 160 21.77 14.59 12.38
CA THR A 160 22.39 15.93 12.46
C THR A 160 23.53 16.12 11.46
N SER A 161 24.18 15.03 11.02
CA SER A 161 25.21 15.07 9.97
C SER A 161 24.66 15.36 8.57
N GLU A 162 23.36 15.15 8.36
CA GLU A 162 22.66 15.40 7.10
C GLU A 162 22.09 16.82 7.03
N VAL A 163 22.27 17.62 8.09
CA VAL A 163 21.80 19.02 8.15
C VAL A 163 22.99 19.97 7.98
N ASP A 164 23.11 20.55 6.80
CA ASP A 164 24.09 21.61 6.52
C ASP A 164 23.46 22.98 6.77
N LEU A 165 23.61 23.46 8.00
CA LEU A 165 23.15 24.78 8.43
C LEU A 165 23.91 25.93 7.76
N ARG A 166 25.10 25.69 7.18
CA ARG A 166 25.85 26.76 6.49
C ARG A 166 25.25 27.05 5.12
N ASN A 167 24.78 25.99 4.45
CA ASN A 167 24.17 26.09 3.12
C ASN A 167 22.63 26.05 3.16
N ASN A 168 22.03 25.92 4.35
CA ASN A 168 20.58 25.72 4.55
C ASN A 168 20.04 24.51 3.78
N GLN A 169 20.72 23.37 3.88
CA GLN A 169 20.40 22.15 3.14
C GLN A 169 20.22 20.95 4.06
N ILE A 170 19.37 20.03 3.60
CA ILE A 170 19.28 18.67 4.11
C ILE A 170 19.84 17.77 3.00
N ILE A 171 20.88 16.99 3.32
CA ILE A 171 21.72 16.21 2.40
C ILE A 171 21.34 14.74 2.44
#